data_AF-A0A3D9Z370-F1
#
_entry.id   AF-A0A3D9Z370-F1
#
_cell.length_a   1.000
_cell.length_b   1.000
_cell.length_c   1.000
_cell.angle_alpha   90.00
_cell.angle_beta   90.00
_cell.angle_gamma   90.00
#
_symmetry.space_group_name_H-M   'P 1'
#
loop_
_entity.id
_entity.type
_entity.pdbx_description
1 polymer ?
#
loop_
_entity_poly.entity_id
_entity_poly.type
_entity_poly.pdbx_seq_one_letter_code
_entity_poly.pdbx_strand_id
1 'polypeptide(L)' 'MNNVYVEARPKGRPEGTHIDDYVIEDTEHGVLASFKTQKEAIEWAKAGGHHPLVARVRHQNDKKVPGHWRSAFWQSA' A
#
# COMPACT_ATOMS: atom_id res chain seq x y z
N MET A 1 -16.03 -2.85 -2.48
CA MET A 1 -14.58 -2.55 -2.64
C MET A 1 -13.98 -2.54 -1.25
N ASN A 2 -13.14 -3.51 -0.92
CA ASN A 2 -12.49 -3.58 0.40
C ASN A 2 -11.19 -2.77 0.39
N ASN A 3 -10.90 -2.07 1.48
CA ASN A 3 -9.62 -1.38 1.64
C ASN A 3 -8.48 -2.40 1.68
N VAL A 4 -7.43 -2.15 0.89
CA VAL A 4 -6.17 -2.88 0.95
C VAL A 4 -5.03 -1.89 1.04
N TYR A 5 -3.95 -2.28 1.70
CA TYR A 5 -2.82 -1.41 2.04
C TYR A 5 -1.62 -1.78 1.20
N VAL A 6 -1.12 -0.82 0.42
CA VAL A 6 0.10 -0.98 -0.39
C VAL A 6 1.28 -0.50 0.45
N GLU A 7 2.04 -1.46 0.96
CA GLU A 7 3.15 -1.23 1.91
C GLU A 7 4.49 -1.52 1.26
N ALA A 8 5.46 -0.62 1.46
CA ALA A 8 6.83 -0.83 1.02
C ALA A 8 7.61 -1.69 2.03
N ARG A 9 8.42 -2.63 1.53
CA ARG A 9 9.29 -3.48 2.36
C ARG A 9 10.77 -3.16 2.18
N PRO A 10 11.61 -3.44 3.21
CA PRO A 10 11.24 -4.03 4.50
C PRO A 10 10.44 -3.07 5.40
N LYS A 11 9.65 -3.63 6.33
CA LYS A 11 8.90 -2.86 7.33
C LYS A 11 9.88 -2.16 8.28
N GLY A 12 9.55 -0.93 8.70
CA GLY A 12 10.36 -0.17 9.65
C GLY A 12 11.74 0.25 9.12
N ARG A 13 11.97 0.18 7.81
CA ARG A 13 13.23 0.64 7.23
C ARG A 13 13.43 2.14 7.47
N PRO A 14 14.66 2.63 7.67
CA PRO A 14 14.91 4.06 7.77
C PRO A 14 14.46 4.82 6.52
N GLU A 15 14.08 6.08 6.69
CA GLU A 15 13.71 6.92 5.54
C GLU A 15 14.86 7.02 4.53
N GLY A 16 14.52 7.06 3.23
CA GLY A 16 15.49 7.13 2.14
C GLY A 16 16.20 5.81 1.81
N THR A 17 16.01 4.76 2.60
CA THR A 17 16.60 3.43 2.31
C THR A 17 15.85 2.67 1.22
N HIS A 18 16.54 1.68 0.63
CA HIS A 18 16.05 0.88 -0.49
C HIS A 18 14.71 0.20 -0.20
N ILE A 19 13.88 0.08 -1.24
CA ILE A 19 12.61 -0.63 -1.21
C ILE A 19 12.77 -1.88 -2.06
N ASP A 20 12.63 -3.04 -1.44
CA ASP A 20 12.84 -4.32 -2.11
C ASP A 20 11.61 -4.74 -2.92
N ASP A 21 10.43 -4.51 -2.34
CA ASP A 21 9.14 -4.81 -2.93
C ASP A 21 8.01 -3.99 -2.27
N TYR A 22 6.82 -4.16 -2.83
CA TYR A 22 5.56 -3.67 -2.30
C TYR A 22 4.63 -4.85 -2.05
N VAL A 23 4.06 -4.91 -0.85
CA VAL A 23 3.05 -5.91 -0.51
C VAL A 23 1.68 -5.26 -0.44
N ILE A 24 0.66 -6.06 -0.76
CA ILE A 24 -0.74 -5.71 -0.55
C ILE A 24 -1.20 -6.46 0.70
N GLU A 25 -1.61 -5.73 1.73
CA GLU A 25 -2.18 -6.31 2.94
C GLU A 25 -3.66 -5.96 3.08
N ASP A 26 -4.44 -6.86 3.69
CA ASP A 26 -5.76 -6.56 4.21
C ASP A 26 -5.70 -5.72 5.51
N THR A 27 -6.87 -5.46 6.11
CA THR A 27 -6.98 -4.73 7.38
C THR A 27 -6.40 -5.48 8.59
N GLU A 28 -6.27 -6.79 8.52
CA GLU A 28 -5.79 -7.70 9.59
C GLU A 28 -4.30 -8.08 9.44
N HIS A 29 -3.58 -7.43 8.52
CA HIS A 29 -2.16 -7.70 8.19
C HIS A 29 -1.90 -9.01 7.43
N GLY A 30 -2.94 -9.63 6.86
CA GLY A 30 -2.79 -10.71 5.89
C GLY A 30 -2.18 -10.19 4.59
N VAL A 31 -1.07 -10.79 4.15
CA VAL A 31 -0.45 -10.48 2.85
C VAL A 31 -1.22 -11.20 1.75
N LEU A 32 -1.77 -10.43 0.80
CA LEU A 32 -2.55 -10.93 -0.33
C LEU A 32 -1.69 -11.14 -1.58
N ALA A 33 -0.71 -10.26 -1.80
CA ALA A 33 0.18 -10.31 -2.96
C ALA A 33 1.45 -9.45 -2.75
N SER A 34 2.47 -9.66 -3.59
CA SER A 34 3.72 -8.88 -3.59
C SER A 34 4.16 -8.52 -5.01
N PHE A 35 4.76 -7.34 -5.17
CA PHE A 35 5.14 -6.75 -6.47
C PHE A 35 6.44 -5.97 -6.36
N LYS A 36 7.15 -5.79 -7.48
CA LYS A 36 8.39 -5.02 -7.49
C LYS A 36 8.14 -3.52 -7.43
N THR A 37 7.01 -3.07 -7.95
CA THR A 37 6.67 -1.64 -7.97
C THR A 37 5.35 -1.35 -7.28
N GLN A 38 5.24 -0.13 -6.75
CA GLN A 38 4.00 0.38 -6.18
C GLN A 38 2.88 0.42 -7.23
N LYS A 39 3.23 0.73 -8.49
CA LYS A 39 2.29 0.81 -9.60
C LYS A 39 1.62 -0.54 -9.85
N GLU A 40 2.40 -1.62 -9.97
CA GLU A 40 1.88 -2.97 -10.15
C GLU A 40 0.94 -3.38 -9.01
N ALA A 41 1.31 -3.08 -7.76
CA ALA A 41 0.45 -3.37 -6.61
C ALA A 41 -0.90 -2.61 -6.68
N ILE A 42 -0.87 -1.33 -7.07
CA ILE A 42 -2.09 -0.53 -7.24
C ILE A 42 -2.95 -1.09 -8.38
N GLU A 43 -2.34 -1.44 -9.51
CA GLU A 43 -3.04 -1.98 -10.68
C GLU A 43 -3.70 -3.32 -10.37
N TRP A 44 -2.99 -4.21 -9.66
CA TRP A 44 -3.56 -5.47 -9.18
C TRP A 44 -4.75 -5.24 -8.26
N ALA A 45 -4.63 -4.33 -7.29
CA ALA A 45 -5.72 -4.04 -6.35
C ALA A 45 -6.96 -3.51 -7.07
N LYS A 46 -6.77 -2.60 -8.04
CA LYS A 46 -7.87 -2.05 -8.84
C LYS A 46 -8.53 -3.13 -9.71
N ALA A 47 -7.73 -3.98 -10.37
CA ALA A 47 -8.24 -5.08 -11.18
C ALA A 47 -9.06 -6.09 -10.35
N GLY A 48 -8.67 -6.30 -9.08
CA GLY A 48 -9.41 -7.13 -8.12
C GLY A 48 -10.65 -6.47 -7.50
N GLY A 49 -10.99 -5.24 -7.87
CA GLY A 49 -12.12 -4.52 -7.26
C GLY A 49 -11.87 -4.14 -5.80
N HIS A 50 -10.62 -3.90 -5.42
CA HIS A 50 -10.22 -3.37 -4.11
C HIS A 50 -10.08 -1.84 -4.13
N HIS A 51 -10.03 -1.26 -2.93
CA HIS A 51 -9.73 0.15 -2.70
C HIS A 51 -8.29 0.29 -2.16
N PRO A 52 -7.27 0.45 -3.03
CA PRO A 52 -5.88 0.55 -2.59
C PRO A 52 -5.59 1.86 -1.86
N LEU A 53 -4.99 1.71 -0.69
CA LEU A 53 -4.49 2.75 0.19
C LEU A 53 -2.96 2.69 0.21
N VAL A 54 -2.31 3.77 -0.21
CA VAL A 54 -0.86 3.87 -0.30
C VAL A 54 -0.33 4.73 0.84
N ALA A 55 0.72 4.26 1.52
CA ALA A 55 1.40 5.01 2.57
C ALA A 55 2.01 6.33 2.02
N ARG A 56 1.73 7.47 2.65
CA ARG A 56 2.40 8.76 2.37
C ARG A 56 3.87 8.70 2.76
N VAL A 57 4.10 8.30 4.01
CA VAL A 57 5.41 8.09 4.62
C VAL A 57 5.83 6.63 4.49
N ARG A 58 6.71 6.37 3.54
CA ARG A 58 7.06 5.04 3.07
C ARG A 58 7.62 4.05 4.11
N HIS A 59 8.09 4.53 5.26
CA HIS A 59 8.56 3.72 6.40
C HIS A 59 7.51 3.51 7.50
N GLN A 60 6.42 4.28 7.48
CA GLN A 60 5.30 4.18 8.42
C GLN A 60 4.26 3.18 7.86
N ASN A 61 3.92 2.15 8.64
CA ASN A 61 2.98 1.09 8.21
C ASN A 61 1.85 0.85 9.24
N ASP A 62 1.65 1.78 10.17
CA ASP A 62 0.54 1.66 11.13
C ASP A 62 -0.80 2.02 10.47
N LYS A 63 -1.66 1.01 10.31
CA LYS A 63 -3.00 1.12 9.73
C LYS A 63 -3.97 1.92 10.62
N LYS A 64 -3.64 2.11 11.90
CA LYS A 64 -4.42 2.90 12.86
C LYS A 64 -4.24 4.41 12.69
N VAL A 65 -3.35 4.84 11.80
CA VAL A 65 -3.13 6.26 11.46
C VAL A 65 -3.78 6.57 10.10
N PRO A 66 -5.10 6.82 10.02
CA PRO A 66 -5.81 6.91 8.73
C PRO A 66 -5.30 8.04 7.82
N GLY A 67 -4.90 9.19 8.38
CA GLY A 67 -4.39 10.33 7.59
C GLY A 67 -3.08 10.07 6.84
N HIS A 68 -2.36 9.00 7.23
CA HIS A 68 -1.14 8.55 6.58
C HIS A 68 -1.42 7.81 5.26
N TRP A 69 -2.62 7.27 5.10
CA TRP A 69 -2.99 6.46 3.94
C TRP A 69 -3.73 7.29 2.89
N ARG A 70 -3.26 7.24 1.64
CA ARG A 70 -3.91 7.91 0.51
C ARG A 70 -4.59 6.92 -0.40
N SER A 71 -5.83 7.21 -0.78
CA SER A 71 -6.45 6.49 -1.88
C SER A 71 -5.64 6.67 -3.16
N ALA A 72 -5.39 5.57 -3.87
CA ALA A 72 -4.80 5.60 -5.20
C ALA A 72 -5.85 5.75 -6.32
N PHE A 73 -7.11 5.96 -5.96
CA PHE A 73 -8.08 6.54 -6.88
C PHE A 73 -7.85 8.04 -6.95
N TRP A 74 -7.59 8.54 -8.15
CA TRP A 74 -7.80 9.95 -8.41
C TRP A 74 -9.31 10.16 -8.42
N GLN A 75 -9.81 11.11 -7.63
CA GLN A 75 -11.11 11.69 -7.91
C GLN A 75 -10.96 12.35 -9.27
N SER A 76 -11.61 11.81 -10.30
CA SER A 76 -11.80 12.52 -11.55
C SER A 76 -12.52 13.82 -11.22
N ALA A 77 -11.80 14.93 -11.28
CA ALA A 77 -12.31 16.29 -11.31
C ALA A 77 -11.41 17.09 -12.25
#